data_AF-R8BF32-F1
#
_entry.id   AF-R8BF32-F1
#
_cell.length_a   1.000
_cell.length_b   1.000
_cell.length_c   1.000
_cell.angle_alpha   90.00
_cell.angle_beta   90.00
_cell.angle_gamma   90.00
#
_symmetry.space_group_name_H-M   'P 1'
#
loop_
_entity.id
_entity.type
_entity.pdbx_description
1 polymer ?
#
loop_
_entity_poly.entity_id
_entity_poly.type
_entity_poly.pdbx_seq_one_letter_code
_entity_poly.pdbx_strand_id
1 'polypeptide(L)'
;MAKRWDNHLSAESLSRQPCILKQAAKYLKKPGMISLGGGLPCAENFPIESISMKIPVSPDFSEEATRVSGETVTIGKYDVETNDGVYDLSIALNYGQANGSAQMMRFVTEHTELVCNPPYADWRTALTVGSTGALEQALRMFCDRQRGDSILTEEYSFSTALETAAPLGVKVFGVALDEQGLRPESMDEILSNWDESERGARKPHVLYTVPSGQNPTGATQGVERRKAIYEVCQKHDIYILEDEPYYFLQMQPYTGRDAPDVPPPASVEEFLDALIPSLLSIDVDGRVMRMDSFSKVVVPGSRFGWITASEQIVERYIRHAEVASQGPSGISQVILYKMLDEKWGHEGYLRWLMNLRLEYTQRRNVMLAACEDFLPDVVSWTPPVAGMFHWLNVDYERHPQAGRRSILEIEEEIFDLCIEKGVLVARGSWFIPEEGKAPTGLFFRATFAAATPDKMKEAIQRFGEAVRESYKIN
;
A
#
# COMPACT_ATOMS: atom_id res chain seq x y z
N MET A 1 -23.37 10.89 6.37
CA MET A 1 -22.27 11.55 7.12
C MET A 1 -21.59 10.48 7.94
N ALA A 2 -20.28 10.56 8.09
CA ALA A 2 -19.48 9.66 8.92
C ALA A 2 -19.80 9.83 10.41
N LYS A 3 -19.46 8.81 11.20
CA LYS A 3 -19.42 8.89 12.66
C LYS A 3 -18.34 9.89 13.11
N ARG A 4 -18.47 10.35 14.36
CA ARG A 4 -17.49 11.20 15.02
C ARG A 4 -16.44 10.34 15.72
N TRP A 5 -15.17 10.63 15.47
CA TRP A 5 -14.02 9.85 15.94
C TRP A 5 -13.24 10.53 17.08
N ASP A 6 -13.85 11.50 17.76
CA ASP A 6 -13.19 12.30 18.81
C ASP A 6 -12.62 11.42 19.95
N ASN A 7 -13.26 10.29 20.25
CA ASN A 7 -12.80 9.32 21.27
C ASN A 7 -11.65 8.40 20.81
N HIS A 8 -11.33 8.38 19.51
CA HIS A 8 -10.23 7.60 18.94
C HIS A 8 -8.96 8.42 18.75
N LEU A 9 -9.07 9.75 18.70
CA LEU A 9 -7.94 10.62 18.43
C LEU A 9 -7.00 10.72 19.65
N SER A 10 -5.70 10.76 19.39
CA SER A 10 -4.67 11.01 20.40
C SER A 10 -4.74 12.44 20.93
N ALA A 11 -4.23 12.67 22.14
CA ALA A 11 -4.08 14.02 22.67
C ALA A 11 -3.19 14.88 21.77
N GLU A 12 -2.16 14.28 21.17
CA GLU A 12 -1.31 14.91 20.18
C GLU A 12 -2.15 15.43 18.99
N SER A 13 -2.96 14.57 18.37
CA SER A 13 -3.79 14.90 17.22
C SER A 13 -4.80 16.02 17.52
N LEU A 14 -5.45 15.95 18.68
CA LEU A 14 -6.43 16.95 19.12
C LEU A 14 -5.77 18.31 19.40
N SER A 15 -4.53 18.33 19.87
CA SER A 15 -3.81 19.57 20.18
C SER A 15 -3.39 20.36 18.93
N ARG A 16 -3.24 19.70 17.78
CA ARG A 16 -2.77 20.33 16.54
C ARG A 16 -3.76 21.38 16.04
N GLN A 17 -3.23 22.58 15.79
CA GLN A 17 -3.96 23.72 15.24
C GLN A 17 -3.56 23.97 13.79
N PRO A 18 -4.44 24.58 12.97
CA PRO A 18 -4.07 24.98 11.62
C PRO A 18 -2.84 25.88 11.56
N CYS A 19 -1.94 25.62 10.62
CA CYS A 19 -0.75 26.44 10.41
C CYS A 19 -1.13 27.88 10.00
N ILE A 20 -0.76 28.86 10.83
CA ILE A 20 -1.10 30.28 10.66
C ILE A 20 -0.67 30.82 9.28
N LEU A 21 0.55 30.49 8.85
CA LEU A 21 1.08 30.96 7.55
C LEU A 21 0.34 30.34 6.36
N LYS A 22 0.00 29.04 6.43
CA LYS A 22 -0.79 28.38 5.38
C LYS A 22 -2.23 28.90 5.35
N GLN A 23 -2.81 29.23 6.51
CA GLN A 23 -4.10 29.90 6.56
C GLN A 23 -4.08 31.28 5.92
N ALA A 24 -2.98 32.04 6.04
CA ALA A 24 -2.85 33.35 5.40
C ALA A 24 -2.81 33.24 3.86
N ALA A 25 -2.35 32.12 3.30
CA ALA A 25 -2.29 31.90 1.86
C ALA A 25 -3.66 31.99 1.17
N LYS A 26 -4.78 31.79 1.89
CA LYS A 26 -6.14 31.97 1.33
C LYS A 26 -6.40 33.39 0.82
N TYR A 27 -5.73 34.39 1.39
CA TYR A 27 -5.87 35.79 0.98
C TYR A 27 -5.15 36.10 -0.35
N LEU A 28 -4.20 35.26 -0.77
CA LEU A 28 -3.50 35.38 -2.06
C LEU A 28 -4.45 35.18 -3.25
N LYS A 29 -5.62 34.56 -3.03
CA LYS A 29 -6.66 34.41 -4.06
C LYS A 29 -7.37 35.72 -4.41
N LYS A 30 -7.20 36.80 -3.62
CA LYS A 30 -7.82 38.09 -3.92
C LYS A 30 -7.10 38.73 -5.13
N PRO A 31 -7.82 39.06 -6.22
CA PRO A 31 -7.21 39.71 -7.38
C PRO A 31 -6.47 41.00 -7.01
N GLY A 32 -5.27 41.20 -7.56
CA GLY A 32 -4.43 42.36 -7.31
C GLY A 32 -3.74 42.39 -5.93
N MET A 33 -3.82 41.31 -5.15
CA MET A 33 -3.11 41.21 -3.87
C MET A 33 -1.60 41.15 -4.09
N ILE A 34 -0.88 42.11 -3.49
CA ILE A 34 0.58 42.05 -3.37
C ILE A 34 0.91 41.47 -1.99
N SER A 35 1.62 40.33 -1.96
CA SER A 35 1.98 39.66 -0.73
C SER A 35 3.40 39.99 -0.29
N LEU A 36 3.52 40.56 0.92
CA LEU A 36 4.78 40.67 1.66
C LEU A 36 4.75 39.83 2.95
N GLY A 37 3.77 38.93 3.09
CA GLY A 37 3.54 38.16 4.31
C GLY A 37 4.24 36.80 4.30
N GLY A 38 3.96 35.98 3.29
CA GLY A 38 4.53 34.64 3.17
C GLY A 38 5.97 34.68 2.63
N GLY A 39 6.86 33.84 3.18
CA GLY A 39 8.22 33.66 2.70
C GLY A 39 8.32 32.80 1.43
N LEU A 40 7.48 33.06 0.43
CA LEU A 40 7.47 32.34 -0.84
C LEU A 40 8.45 33.04 -1.81
N PRO A 41 9.50 32.35 -2.30
CA PRO A 41 10.43 32.95 -3.26
C PRO A 41 9.76 33.27 -4.60
N CYS A 42 10.26 34.29 -5.29
CA CYS A 42 9.87 34.60 -6.67
C CYS A 42 10.32 33.48 -7.62
N ALA A 43 9.45 33.08 -8.55
CA ALA A 43 9.70 31.99 -9.49
C ALA A 43 10.87 32.24 -10.46
N GLU A 44 11.22 33.51 -10.70
CA GLU A 44 12.41 33.90 -11.47
C GLU A 44 13.71 33.34 -10.89
N ASN A 45 13.74 33.07 -9.57
CA ASN A 45 14.90 32.52 -8.89
C ASN A 45 14.95 30.98 -8.92
N PHE A 46 13.99 30.31 -9.58
CA PHE A 46 14.01 28.86 -9.74
C PHE A 46 14.80 28.48 -11.02
N PRO A 47 15.92 27.74 -10.90
CA PRO A 47 16.84 27.49 -12.01
C PRO A 47 16.39 26.34 -12.94
N ILE A 48 15.07 26.19 -13.14
CA ILE A 48 14.47 25.15 -13.98
C ILE A 48 13.45 25.82 -14.88
N GLU A 49 13.73 25.89 -16.18
CA GLU A 49 12.83 26.54 -17.15
C GLU A 49 11.72 25.61 -17.64
N SER A 50 12.06 24.34 -17.85
CA SER A 50 11.13 23.33 -18.30
C SER A 50 11.55 21.95 -17.84
N ILE A 51 10.58 21.02 -17.78
CA ILE A 51 10.82 19.59 -17.58
C ILE A 51 10.13 18.84 -18.71
N SER A 52 10.85 17.91 -19.35
CA SER A 52 10.31 17.06 -20.41
C SER A 52 10.44 15.59 -20.03
N MET A 53 9.43 14.79 -20.37
CA MET A 53 9.42 13.34 -20.15
C MET A 53 8.80 12.63 -21.34
N LYS A 54 9.28 11.41 -21.65
CA LYS A 54 8.70 10.56 -22.69
C LYS A 54 7.84 9.49 -22.02
N ILE A 55 6.55 9.47 -22.33
CA ILE A 55 5.55 8.59 -21.71
C ILE A 55 4.95 7.61 -22.74
N PRO A 56 4.49 6.42 -22.31
CA PRO A 56 3.78 5.51 -23.22
C PRO A 56 2.45 6.11 -23.68
N VAL A 57 2.00 5.64 -24.83
CA VAL A 57 0.74 6.02 -25.45
C VAL A 57 -0.13 4.78 -25.56
N SER A 58 -1.32 4.82 -24.95
CA SER A 58 -2.29 3.73 -25.02
C SER A 58 -2.60 3.35 -26.48
N PRO A 59 -2.71 2.06 -26.82
CA PRO A 59 -2.77 0.91 -25.90
C PRO A 59 -1.42 0.23 -25.60
N ASP A 60 -0.30 0.70 -26.15
CA ASP A 60 1.00 0.05 -25.99
C ASP A 60 1.84 0.70 -24.88
N PHE A 61 2.01 -0.06 -23.80
CA PHE A 61 2.68 0.40 -22.59
C PHE A 61 4.08 -0.20 -22.39
N SER A 62 4.59 -0.94 -23.38
CA SER A 62 5.92 -1.54 -23.29
C SER A 62 7.04 -0.50 -23.32
N GLU A 63 8.20 -0.82 -22.73
CA GLU A 63 9.37 0.06 -22.75
C GLU A 63 9.82 0.32 -24.20
N GLU A 64 9.81 -0.70 -25.04
CA GLU A 64 10.21 -0.59 -26.44
C GLU A 64 9.24 0.30 -27.24
N ALA A 65 7.93 0.14 -27.06
CA ALA A 65 6.97 1.02 -27.70
C ALA A 65 7.11 2.47 -27.21
N THR A 66 7.32 2.68 -25.91
CA THR A 66 7.58 4.02 -25.37
C THR A 66 8.82 4.65 -26.03
N ARG A 67 9.87 3.86 -26.26
CA ARG A 67 11.09 4.33 -26.93
C ARG A 67 10.84 4.73 -28.38
N VAL A 68 10.02 3.97 -29.11
CA VAL A 68 9.75 4.19 -30.54
C VAL A 68 8.65 5.24 -30.77
N SER A 69 7.48 5.05 -30.19
CA SER A 69 6.25 5.80 -30.46
C SER A 69 5.69 6.57 -29.25
N GLY A 70 6.35 6.53 -28.10
CA GLY A 70 5.94 7.30 -26.92
C GLY A 70 5.91 8.81 -27.16
N GLU A 71 5.06 9.51 -26.43
CA GLU A 71 4.89 10.96 -26.53
C GLU A 71 5.87 11.68 -25.60
N THR A 72 6.58 12.70 -26.12
CA THR A 72 7.35 13.62 -25.26
C THR A 72 6.46 14.77 -24.85
N VAL A 73 6.26 14.90 -23.54
CA VAL A 73 5.43 15.94 -22.94
C VAL A 73 6.32 16.87 -22.14
N THR A 74 6.08 18.16 -22.27
CA THR A 74 6.90 19.22 -21.66
C THR A 74 6.01 20.12 -20.83
N ILE A 75 6.51 20.51 -19.67
CA ILE A 75 5.94 21.56 -18.84
C ILE A 75 6.93 22.71 -18.71
N GLY A 76 6.46 23.92 -19.00
CA GLY A 76 7.21 25.16 -18.86
C GLY A 76 6.97 25.86 -17.53
N LYS A 77 7.81 26.87 -17.25
CA LYS A 77 7.74 27.63 -16.01
C LYS A 77 6.46 28.45 -15.86
N TYR A 78 5.95 29.04 -16.94
CA TYR A 78 4.83 29.97 -16.90
C TYR A 78 3.66 29.51 -17.79
N ASP A 79 3.48 28.21 -17.96
CA ASP A 79 2.45 27.66 -18.86
C ASP A 79 1.03 28.13 -18.51
N VAL A 80 0.75 28.48 -17.25
CA VAL A 80 -0.56 29.05 -16.88
C VAL A 80 -0.77 30.43 -17.51
N GLU A 81 0.29 31.22 -17.64
CA GLU A 81 0.23 32.56 -18.24
C GLU A 81 0.37 32.51 -19.77
N THR A 82 1.17 31.58 -20.30
CA THR A 82 1.59 31.61 -21.70
C THR A 82 0.93 30.56 -22.60
N ASN A 83 0.43 29.46 -22.03
CA ASN A 83 0.03 28.26 -22.77
C ASN A 83 -1.34 27.70 -22.35
N ASP A 84 -2.22 28.53 -21.77
CA ASP A 84 -3.55 28.14 -21.24
C ASP A 84 -3.52 26.95 -20.27
N GLY A 85 -2.37 26.73 -19.61
CA GLY A 85 -2.20 25.65 -18.64
C GLY A 85 -2.98 25.92 -17.36
N VAL A 86 -3.33 24.85 -16.63
CA VAL A 86 -3.89 24.96 -15.27
C VAL A 86 -2.86 24.66 -14.18
N TYR A 87 -1.64 24.26 -14.56
CA TYR A 87 -0.51 24.01 -13.66
C TYR A 87 0.81 24.23 -14.40
N ASP A 88 1.80 24.86 -13.75
CA ASP A 88 3.12 25.13 -14.31
C ASP A 88 4.24 24.98 -13.25
N LEU A 89 5.51 25.16 -13.67
CA LEU A 89 6.64 25.05 -12.74
C LEU A 89 6.78 26.25 -11.81
N SER A 90 6.26 27.44 -12.12
CA SER A 90 6.25 28.57 -11.20
C SER A 90 5.47 28.27 -9.93
N ILE A 91 4.41 27.45 -10.05
CA ILE A 91 3.59 26.95 -8.95
C ILE A 91 4.23 25.69 -8.35
N ALA A 92 4.55 24.68 -9.17
CA ALA A 92 4.99 23.37 -8.69
C ALA A 92 6.35 23.39 -7.97
N LEU A 93 7.24 24.32 -8.32
CA LEU A 93 8.54 24.46 -7.65
C LEU A 93 8.47 25.31 -6.37
N ASN A 94 7.31 25.90 -6.07
CA ASN A 94 7.10 26.71 -4.89
C ASN A 94 6.47 25.91 -3.73
N TYR A 95 6.27 26.56 -2.59
CA TYR A 95 5.56 25.97 -1.46
C TYR A 95 4.11 25.63 -1.80
N GLY A 96 3.71 24.40 -1.49
CA GLY A 96 2.33 23.91 -1.62
C GLY A 96 1.53 23.92 -0.31
N GLN A 97 0.24 23.63 -0.44
CA GLN A 97 -0.60 23.28 0.71
C GLN A 97 -0.35 21.82 1.12
N ALA A 98 -0.55 21.51 2.40
CA ALA A 98 -0.23 20.18 2.93
C ALA A 98 -1.12 19.06 2.41
N ASN A 99 -2.30 19.39 1.88
CA ASN A 99 -3.17 18.45 1.20
C ASN A 99 -2.77 18.17 -0.25
N GLY A 100 -1.83 18.93 -0.84
CA GLY A 100 -1.40 18.76 -2.23
C GLY A 100 -1.83 19.88 -3.18
N SER A 101 -1.40 19.77 -4.45
CA SER A 101 -1.84 20.67 -5.51
C SER A 101 -3.31 20.40 -5.87
N ALA A 102 -4.04 21.44 -6.24
CA ALA A 102 -5.46 21.32 -6.58
C ALA A 102 -5.71 20.37 -7.76
N GLN A 103 -4.75 20.32 -8.68
CA GLN A 103 -4.80 19.55 -9.92
C GLN A 103 -4.68 18.06 -9.63
N MET A 104 -3.68 17.66 -8.83
CA MET A 104 -3.57 16.26 -8.43
C MET A 104 -4.67 15.85 -7.45
N MET A 105 -5.09 16.76 -6.58
CA MET A 105 -6.23 16.53 -5.69
C MET A 105 -7.52 16.24 -6.46
N ARG A 106 -7.79 16.97 -7.55
CA ARG A 106 -8.91 16.67 -8.45
C ARG A 106 -8.82 15.24 -8.98
N PHE A 107 -7.69 14.90 -9.62
CA PHE A 107 -7.49 13.58 -10.23
C PHE A 107 -7.69 12.44 -9.22
N VAL A 108 -7.05 12.48 -8.04
CA VAL A 108 -7.19 11.39 -7.06
C VAL A 108 -8.59 11.31 -6.44
N THR A 109 -9.30 12.44 -6.34
CA THR A 109 -10.68 12.49 -5.83
C THR A 109 -11.64 11.85 -6.82
N GLU A 110 -11.56 12.24 -8.10
CA GLU A 110 -12.34 11.63 -9.18
C GLU A 110 -12.02 10.14 -9.32
N HIS A 111 -10.74 9.75 -9.25
CA HIS A 111 -10.32 8.36 -9.29
C HIS A 111 -10.90 7.55 -8.13
N THR A 112 -10.91 8.12 -6.92
CA THR A 112 -11.51 7.49 -5.74
C THR A 112 -13.02 7.30 -5.91
N GLU A 113 -13.72 8.27 -6.50
CA GLU A 113 -15.15 8.16 -6.79
C GLU A 113 -15.44 7.06 -7.83
N LEU A 114 -14.64 6.99 -8.90
CA LEU A 114 -14.76 5.97 -9.94
C LEU A 114 -14.50 4.55 -9.42
N VAL A 115 -13.52 4.38 -8.53
CA VAL A 115 -13.04 3.05 -8.12
C VAL A 115 -13.69 2.57 -6.83
N CYS A 116 -13.79 3.45 -5.84
CA CYS A 116 -14.21 3.07 -4.49
C CYS A 116 -15.66 3.47 -4.20
N ASN A 117 -16.10 4.63 -4.72
CA ASN A 117 -17.43 5.23 -4.50
C ASN A 117 -17.91 5.15 -3.02
N PRO A 118 -17.23 5.86 -2.08
CA PRO A 118 -17.51 5.69 -0.65
C PRO A 118 -18.96 6.06 -0.28
N PRO A 119 -19.66 5.26 0.56
CA PRO A 119 -21.12 5.38 0.76
C PRO A 119 -21.53 6.44 1.81
N TYR A 120 -20.76 7.53 1.96
CA TYR A 120 -21.04 8.61 2.92
C TYR A 120 -20.65 9.99 2.36
N ALA A 121 -21.32 11.07 2.75
CA ALA A 121 -21.22 12.35 2.04
C ALA A 121 -19.94 13.17 2.31
N ASP A 122 -19.32 13.00 3.47
CA ASP A 122 -18.21 13.81 3.98
C ASP A 122 -16.86 13.09 3.88
N TRP A 123 -16.69 12.15 2.94
CA TRP A 123 -15.35 11.66 2.59
C TRP A 123 -14.53 12.77 1.92
N ARG A 124 -13.22 12.74 2.15
CA ARG A 124 -12.23 13.64 1.56
C ARG A 124 -10.98 12.85 1.22
N THR A 125 -10.13 13.45 0.40
CA THR A 125 -8.78 12.96 0.10
C THR A 125 -7.72 13.92 0.65
N ALA A 126 -6.49 13.44 0.81
CA ALA A 126 -5.31 14.28 0.95
C ALA A 126 -4.08 13.57 0.38
N LEU A 127 -3.24 14.30 -0.35
CA LEU A 127 -1.99 13.74 -0.87
C LEU A 127 -1.00 13.42 0.25
N THR A 128 -0.22 12.37 0.06
CA THR A 128 0.78 11.89 1.03
C THR A 128 2.14 11.72 0.38
N VAL A 129 3.17 11.57 1.20
CA VAL A 129 4.52 11.16 0.77
C VAL A 129 4.65 9.64 0.56
N GLY A 130 3.53 8.95 0.32
CA GLY A 130 3.40 7.49 0.24
C GLY A 130 2.82 6.86 1.50
N SER A 131 2.33 5.60 1.39
CA SER A 131 1.66 4.87 2.48
C SER A 131 2.47 4.82 3.78
N THR A 132 3.80 4.67 3.73
CA THR A 132 4.64 4.63 4.95
C THR A 132 4.54 5.92 5.76
N GLY A 133 4.59 7.09 5.09
CA GLY A 133 4.43 8.37 5.78
C GLY A 133 2.98 8.63 6.20
N ALA A 134 2.01 8.07 5.50
CA ALA A 134 0.60 8.13 5.90
C ALA A 134 0.33 7.30 7.17
N LEU A 135 0.90 6.09 7.23
CA LEU A 135 0.77 5.16 8.36
C LEU A 135 1.40 5.73 9.63
N GLU A 136 2.62 6.30 9.56
CA GLU A 136 3.24 6.93 10.73
C GLU A 136 2.35 8.04 11.32
N GLN A 137 1.80 8.89 10.45
CA GLN A 137 0.92 9.97 10.89
C GLN A 137 -0.40 9.43 11.44
N ALA A 138 -0.96 8.39 10.82
CA ALA A 138 -2.16 7.72 11.31
C ALA A 138 -1.93 7.10 12.70
N LEU A 139 -0.81 6.41 12.92
CA LEU A 139 -0.46 5.86 14.23
C LEU A 139 -0.36 6.96 15.29
N ARG A 140 0.26 8.10 14.99
CA ARG A 140 0.29 9.25 15.92
C ARG A 140 -1.07 9.93 16.08
N MET A 141 -1.93 9.86 15.07
CA MET A 141 -3.29 10.40 15.13
C MET A 141 -4.19 9.58 16.06
N PHE A 142 -4.04 8.26 16.08
CA PHE A 142 -4.94 7.36 16.80
C PHE A 142 -4.35 6.80 18.10
N CYS A 143 -3.04 6.62 18.18
CA CYS A 143 -2.39 5.92 19.30
C CYS A 143 -1.55 6.87 20.18
N ASP A 144 -1.48 6.56 21.46
CA ASP A 144 -0.63 7.24 22.44
C ASP A 144 -0.02 6.22 23.43
N ARG A 145 1.32 6.17 23.51
CA ARG A 145 2.05 5.34 24.47
C ARG A 145 1.64 5.58 25.92
N GLN A 146 1.28 6.81 26.28
CA GLN A 146 0.88 7.14 27.66
C GLN A 146 -0.49 6.55 28.01
N ARG A 147 -1.35 6.34 27.02
CA ARG A 147 -2.63 5.62 27.18
C ARG A 147 -2.47 4.10 27.12
N GLY A 148 -1.27 3.62 26.78
CA GLY A 148 -1.02 2.20 26.53
C GLY A 148 -1.79 1.68 25.31
N ASP A 149 -2.03 2.54 24.31
CA ASP A 149 -2.78 2.15 23.13
C ASP A 149 -2.05 1.06 22.34
N SER A 150 -2.85 0.25 21.66
CA SER A 150 -2.38 -0.85 20.83
C SER A 150 -3.22 -0.96 19.55
N ILE A 151 -2.69 -1.67 18.56
CA ILE A 151 -3.37 -1.94 17.29
C ILE A 151 -3.46 -3.44 17.04
N LEU A 152 -4.45 -3.84 16.26
CA LEU A 152 -4.51 -5.16 15.64
C LEU A 152 -3.88 -5.11 14.24
N THR A 153 -3.27 -6.22 13.84
CA THR A 153 -2.85 -6.49 12.46
C THR A 153 -2.93 -7.99 12.17
N GLU A 154 -2.62 -8.40 10.94
CA GLU A 154 -2.45 -9.81 10.57
C GLU A 154 -1.30 -10.49 11.35
N GLU A 155 -1.42 -11.80 11.64
CA GLU A 155 -0.40 -12.55 12.41
C GLU A 155 0.99 -12.56 11.76
N TYR A 156 1.04 -12.37 10.44
CA TYR A 156 2.22 -11.99 9.69
C TYR A 156 1.87 -10.69 8.96
N SER A 157 2.57 -9.60 9.24
CA SER A 157 2.24 -8.26 8.77
C SER A 157 3.46 -7.58 8.14
N PHE A 158 3.23 -6.51 7.38
CA PHE A 158 4.30 -5.75 6.74
C PHE A 158 5.31 -5.26 7.79
N SER A 159 6.57 -5.72 7.67
CA SER A 159 7.62 -5.43 8.66
C SER A 159 7.80 -3.94 8.93
N THR A 160 7.77 -3.09 7.89
CA THR A 160 7.92 -1.64 8.08
C THR A 160 6.73 -1.02 8.83
N ALA A 161 5.52 -1.59 8.75
CA ALA A 161 4.41 -1.15 9.58
C ALA A 161 4.69 -1.42 11.08
N LEU A 162 5.25 -2.59 11.38
CA LEU A 162 5.66 -2.98 12.73
C LEU A 162 6.82 -2.10 13.24
N GLU A 163 7.84 -1.90 12.40
CA GLU A 163 8.99 -1.03 12.67
C GLU A 163 8.58 0.45 12.85
N THR A 164 7.46 0.88 12.26
CA THR A 164 6.89 2.22 12.46
C THR A 164 6.19 2.33 13.82
N ALA A 165 5.45 1.29 14.23
CA ALA A 165 4.71 1.27 15.49
C ALA A 165 5.61 1.15 16.73
N ALA A 166 6.65 0.29 16.66
CA ALA A 166 7.52 -0.02 17.77
C ALA A 166 8.15 1.22 18.47
N PRO A 167 8.82 2.16 17.77
CA PRO A 167 9.44 3.33 18.41
C PRO A 167 8.41 4.33 18.96
N LEU A 168 7.15 4.28 18.49
CA LEU A 168 6.05 5.07 19.06
C LEU A 168 5.54 4.50 20.39
N GLY A 169 6.02 3.32 20.80
CA GLY A 169 5.56 2.62 22.00
C GLY A 169 4.16 2.03 21.85
N VAL A 170 3.72 1.80 20.61
CA VAL A 170 2.41 1.22 20.30
C VAL A 170 2.56 -0.29 20.22
N LYS A 171 1.85 -1.03 21.07
CA LYS A 171 1.84 -2.51 20.97
C LYS A 171 1.04 -2.96 19.77
N VAL A 172 1.48 -4.05 19.15
CA VAL A 172 0.85 -4.62 17.96
C VAL A 172 0.50 -6.07 18.27
N PHE A 173 -0.75 -6.46 18.01
CA PHE A 173 -1.24 -7.82 18.27
C PHE A 173 -1.70 -8.47 16.98
N GLY A 174 -1.21 -9.69 16.72
CA GLY A 174 -1.50 -10.44 15.49
C GLY A 174 -2.82 -11.21 15.58
N VAL A 175 -3.68 -11.03 14.58
CA VAL A 175 -4.91 -11.80 14.35
C VAL A 175 -4.59 -12.94 13.39
N ALA A 176 -5.00 -14.16 13.76
CA ALA A 176 -4.76 -15.37 12.97
C ALA A 176 -5.27 -15.23 11.52
N LEU A 177 -4.56 -15.89 10.59
CA LEU A 177 -4.87 -15.89 9.17
C LEU A 177 -5.39 -17.25 8.69
N ASP A 178 -6.03 -17.21 7.52
CA ASP A 178 -6.20 -18.34 6.62
C ASP A 178 -5.83 -17.91 5.18
N GLU A 179 -6.15 -18.74 4.18
CA GLU A 179 -5.86 -18.46 2.76
C GLU A 179 -6.52 -17.17 2.23
N GLN A 180 -7.56 -16.65 2.90
CA GLN A 180 -8.20 -15.37 2.59
C GLN A 180 -7.73 -14.23 3.52
N GLY A 181 -6.70 -14.45 4.34
CA GLY A 181 -6.11 -13.45 5.22
C GLY A 181 -6.76 -13.43 6.60
N LEU A 182 -6.91 -12.23 7.18
CA LEU A 182 -7.40 -12.02 8.55
C LEU A 182 -8.71 -12.77 8.83
N ARG A 183 -8.77 -13.51 9.95
CA ARG A 183 -9.95 -14.28 10.38
C ARG A 183 -10.86 -13.45 11.30
N PRO A 184 -12.11 -13.13 10.91
CA PRO A 184 -13.02 -12.29 11.69
C PRO A 184 -13.32 -12.87 13.09
N GLU A 185 -13.63 -14.16 13.17
CA GLU A 185 -13.89 -14.86 14.44
C GLU A 185 -12.70 -14.81 15.40
N SER A 186 -11.46 -14.92 14.90
CA SER A 186 -10.27 -14.76 15.74
C SER A 186 -10.09 -13.32 16.21
N MET A 187 -10.41 -12.33 15.37
CA MET A 187 -10.42 -10.92 15.76
C MET A 187 -11.46 -10.65 16.86
N ASP A 188 -12.67 -11.17 16.70
CA ASP A 188 -13.78 -11.05 17.64
C ASP A 188 -13.46 -11.69 18.99
N GLU A 189 -12.83 -12.87 18.97
CA GLU A 189 -12.38 -13.59 20.17
C GLU A 189 -11.35 -12.78 20.96
N ILE A 190 -10.34 -12.23 20.28
CA ILE A 190 -9.31 -11.37 20.91
C ILE A 190 -9.96 -10.15 21.56
N LEU A 191 -10.86 -9.46 20.84
CA LEU A 191 -11.49 -8.23 21.32
C LEU A 191 -12.51 -8.48 22.42
N SER A 192 -13.25 -9.58 22.37
CA SER A 192 -14.28 -9.92 23.36
C SER A 192 -13.68 -10.39 24.69
N ASN A 193 -12.52 -11.04 24.65
CA ASN A 193 -11.82 -11.56 25.83
C ASN A 193 -10.61 -10.70 26.24
N TRP A 194 -10.61 -9.41 25.88
CA TRP A 194 -9.46 -8.54 26.14
C TRP A 194 -9.29 -8.25 27.64
N ASP A 195 -8.17 -8.70 28.20
CA ASP A 195 -7.71 -8.33 29.54
C ASP A 195 -6.46 -7.43 29.45
N GLU A 196 -6.59 -6.18 29.92
CA GLU A 196 -5.50 -5.19 29.84
C GLU A 196 -4.31 -5.54 30.73
N SER A 197 -4.54 -6.25 31.85
CA SER A 197 -3.49 -6.63 32.78
C SER A 197 -2.64 -7.78 32.23
N GLU A 198 -3.27 -8.76 31.57
CA GLU A 198 -2.58 -9.87 30.91
C GLU A 198 -1.82 -9.42 29.67
N ARG A 199 -2.42 -8.56 28.85
CA ARG A 199 -1.81 -8.04 27.60
C ARG A 199 -0.84 -6.88 27.85
N GLY A 200 -0.93 -6.25 29.02
CA GLY A 200 -0.19 -5.05 29.38
C GLY A 200 -0.43 -3.88 28.43
N ALA A 201 -1.62 -3.78 27.84
CA ALA A 201 -2.04 -2.72 26.92
C ALA A 201 -3.56 -2.58 26.91
N ARG A 202 -4.02 -1.36 26.60
CA ARG A 202 -5.43 -1.06 26.41
C ARG A 202 -5.99 -1.87 25.24
N LYS A 203 -7.29 -2.21 25.32
CA LYS A 203 -8.01 -2.87 24.21
C LYS A 203 -7.78 -2.11 22.88
N PRO A 204 -7.32 -2.80 21.81
CA PRO A 204 -7.10 -2.17 20.53
C PRO A 204 -8.37 -1.51 20.02
N HIS A 205 -8.24 -0.30 19.47
CA HIS A 205 -9.32 0.43 18.81
C HIS A 205 -8.98 0.80 17.35
N VAL A 206 -7.89 0.24 16.83
CA VAL A 206 -7.41 0.41 15.46
C VAL A 206 -7.02 -0.96 14.90
N LEU A 207 -7.41 -1.22 13.66
CA LEU A 207 -6.94 -2.33 12.83
C LEU A 207 -6.09 -1.77 11.70
N TYR A 208 -4.85 -2.21 11.55
CA TYR A 208 -4.08 -2.08 10.32
C TYR A 208 -4.23 -3.37 9.51
N THR A 209 -4.61 -3.27 8.25
CA THR A 209 -4.79 -4.45 7.38
C THR A 209 -4.38 -4.15 5.95
N VAL A 210 -3.88 -5.18 5.26
CA VAL A 210 -3.58 -5.16 3.82
C VAL A 210 -4.52 -6.15 3.12
N PRO A 211 -5.73 -5.74 2.68
CA PRO A 211 -6.76 -6.68 2.24
C PRO A 211 -6.47 -7.38 0.91
N SER A 212 -5.69 -6.75 0.02
CA SER A 212 -5.39 -7.26 -1.32
C SER A 212 -3.90 -7.57 -1.47
N GLY A 213 -3.55 -8.83 -1.74
CA GLY A 213 -2.16 -9.26 -1.90
C GLY A 213 -1.32 -9.00 -0.65
N GLN A 214 -1.84 -9.42 0.51
CA GLN A 214 -1.32 -9.15 1.85
C GLN A 214 0.19 -9.35 1.95
N ASN A 215 0.90 -8.44 2.62
CA ASN A 215 2.34 -8.56 2.83
C ASN A 215 2.61 -9.14 4.23
N PRO A 216 3.17 -10.36 4.34
CA PRO A 216 3.90 -11.12 3.32
C PRO A 216 3.13 -12.23 2.60
N THR A 217 1.93 -12.60 3.06
CA THR A 217 1.32 -13.90 2.73
C THR A 217 0.78 -14.04 1.30
N GLY A 218 0.54 -12.93 0.61
CA GLY A 218 -0.15 -12.88 -0.68
C GLY A 218 -1.66 -13.15 -0.59
N ALA A 219 -2.19 -13.39 0.61
CA ALA A 219 -3.61 -13.63 0.83
C ALA A 219 -4.46 -12.43 0.41
N THR A 220 -5.69 -12.67 -0.04
CA THR A 220 -6.61 -11.61 -0.45
C THR A 220 -7.98 -11.88 0.13
N GLN A 221 -8.51 -10.89 0.85
CA GLN A 221 -9.83 -10.93 1.44
C GLN A 221 -10.88 -10.78 0.34
N GLY A 222 -11.74 -11.79 0.18
CA GLY A 222 -12.91 -11.70 -0.69
C GLY A 222 -14.01 -10.79 -0.13
N VAL A 223 -15.07 -10.55 -0.90
CA VAL A 223 -16.18 -9.66 -0.52
C VAL A 223 -16.79 -10.02 0.84
N GLU A 224 -17.14 -11.29 1.02
CA GLU A 224 -17.77 -11.74 2.28
C GLU A 224 -16.80 -11.67 3.46
N ARG A 225 -15.49 -11.88 3.21
CA ARG A 225 -14.47 -11.70 4.24
C ARG A 225 -14.38 -10.24 4.69
N ARG A 226 -14.34 -9.29 3.76
CA ARG A 226 -14.30 -7.85 4.05
C ARG A 226 -15.54 -7.40 4.84
N LYS A 227 -16.74 -7.89 4.47
CA LYS A 227 -17.98 -7.62 5.22
C LYS A 227 -17.91 -8.14 6.66
N ALA A 228 -17.49 -9.39 6.85
CA ALA A 228 -17.39 -9.98 8.20
C ALA A 228 -16.36 -9.22 9.09
N ILE A 229 -15.22 -8.82 8.53
CA ILE A 229 -14.24 -7.97 9.24
C ILE A 229 -14.88 -6.63 9.61
N TYR A 230 -15.60 -6.00 8.68
CA TYR A 230 -16.29 -4.73 8.91
C TYR A 230 -17.33 -4.86 10.04
N GLU A 231 -18.12 -5.93 10.07
CA GLU A 231 -19.10 -6.22 11.12
C GLU A 231 -18.45 -6.36 12.51
N VAL A 232 -17.31 -7.07 12.62
CA VAL A 232 -16.54 -7.15 13.87
C VAL A 232 -16.02 -5.76 14.28
N CYS A 233 -15.55 -4.97 13.32
CA CYS A 233 -15.13 -3.59 13.58
C CYS A 233 -16.30 -2.73 14.07
N GLN A 234 -17.51 -2.92 13.55
CA GLN A 234 -18.71 -2.24 14.03
C GLN A 234 -19.08 -2.66 15.46
N LYS A 235 -19.03 -3.96 15.77
CA LYS A 235 -19.34 -4.50 17.09
C LYS A 235 -18.42 -3.96 18.19
N HIS A 236 -17.12 -3.83 17.87
CA HIS A 236 -16.11 -3.44 18.85
C HIS A 236 -15.64 -1.99 18.75
N ASP A 237 -16.26 -1.21 17.86
CA ASP A 237 -15.88 0.16 17.53
C ASP A 237 -14.39 0.29 17.18
N ILE A 238 -13.95 -0.44 16.15
CA ILE A 238 -12.57 -0.40 15.63
C ILE A 238 -12.48 0.53 14.43
N TYR A 239 -11.48 1.41 14.42
CA TYR A 239 -11.12 2.22 13.26
C TYR A 239 -10.17 1.43 12.35
N ILE A 240 -10.35 1.51 11.03
CA ILE A 240 -9.63 0.69 10.05
C ILE A 240 -8.62 1.55 9.29
N LEU A 241 -7.36 1.15 9.33
CA LEU A 241 -6.29 1.61 8.44
C LEU A 241 -6.14 0.56 7.33
N GLU A 242 -6.72 0.83 6.16
CA GLU A 242 -6.67 -0.03 4.98
C GLU A 242 -5.47 0.40 4.12
N ASP A 243 -4.37 -0.36 4.11
CA ASP A 243 -3.23 -0.11 3.22
C ASP A 243 -3.35 -0.94 1.94
N GLU A 244 -3.55 -0.27 0.80
CA GLU A 244 -3.93 -0.90 -0.46
C GLU A 244 -2.95 -0.57 -1.62
N PRO A 245 -1.62 -0.79 -1.43
CA PRO A 245 -0.64 -0.51 -2.48
C PRO A 245 -0.78 -1.48 -3.67
N TYR A 246 -1.46 -2.61 -3.50
CA TYR A 246 -1.59 -3.67 -4.49
C TYR A 246 -3.01 -3.85 -5.02
N TYR A 247 -3.94 -2.94 -4.72
CA TYR A 247 -5.36 -3.08 -5.07
C TYR A 247 -5.60 -3.38 -6.55
N PHE A 248 -4.84 -2.71 -7.44
CA PHE A 248 -4.95 -2.90 -8.89
C PHE A 248 -4.10 -4.06 -9.45
N LEU A 249 -3.36 -4.76 -8.58
CA LEU A 249 -2.64 -5.98 -8.94
C LEU A 249 -3.49 -7.24 -8.67
N GLN A 250 -4.82 -7.13 -8.66
CA GLN A 250 -5.73 -8.27 -8.65
C GLN A 250 -5.64 -8.99 -9.99
N MET A 251 -5.08 -10.20 -9.99
CA MET A 251 -4.73 -10.96 -11.19
C MET A 251 -5.92 -11.79 -11.68
N GLN A 252 -5.75 -12.45 -12.82
CA GLN A 252 -6.70 -13.49 -13.23
C GLN A 252 -6.49 -14.76 -12.36
N PRO A 253 -7.54 -15.58 -12.17
CA PRO A 253 -7.40 -16.86 -11.49
C PRO A 253 -6.29 -17.73 -12.10
N TYR A 254 -5.54 -18.44 -11.25
CA TYR A 254 -4.61 -19.46 -11.74
C TYR A 254 -5.40 -20.74 -12.05
N THR A 255 -5.39 -21.18 -13.29
CA THR A 255 -6.13 -22.36 -13.77
C THR A 255 -5.25 -23.61 -13.92
N GLY A 256 -3.98 -23.52 -13.53
CA GLY A 256 -2.96 -24.55 -13.71
C GLY A 256 -2.02 -24.24 -14.87
N ARG A 257 -0.81 -24.81 -14.84
CA ARG A 257 0.27 -24.53 -15.79
C ARG A 257 -0.11 -24.74 -17.26
N ASP A 258 -0.84 -25.82 -17.53
CA ASP A 258 -1.19 -26.25 -18.89
C ASP A 258 -2.61 -25.82 -19.30
N ALA A 259 -3.29 -25.05 -18.45
CA ALA A 259 -4.61 -24.54 -18.77
C ALA A 259 -4.54 -23.36 -19.75
N PRO A 260 -5.57 -23.15 -20.58
CA PRO A 260 -5.64 -21.96 -21.43
C PRO A 260 -5.61 -20.68 -20.61
N ASP A 261 -4.97 -19.65 -21.16
CA ASP A 261 -4.97 -18.31 -20.58
C ASP A 261 -6.40 -17.78 -20.43
N VAL A 262 -6.66 -17.13 -19.29
CA VAL A 262 -7.93 -16.45 -19.07
C VAL A 262 -7.98 -15.19 -19.94
N PRO A 263 -9.06 -14.93 -20.69
CA PRO A 263 -9.16 -13.73 -21.52
C PRO A 263 -9.00 -12.44 -20.69
N PRO A 264 -8.25 -11.44 -21.18
CA PRO A 264 -8.14 -10.14 -20.52
C PRO A 264 -9.50 -9.41 -20.54
N PRO A 265 -9.76 -8.48 -19.60
CA PRO A 265 -10.97 -7.65 -19.66
C PRO A 265 -11.03 -6.86 -20.98
N ALA A 266 -12.20 -6.82 -21.62
CA ALA A 266 -12.35 -6.21 -22.94
C ALA A 266 -12.45 -4.68 -22.87
N SER A 267 -12.81 -4.13 -21.69
CA SER A 267 -12.99 -2.70 -21.46
C SER A 267 -12.52 -2.28 -20.07
N VAL A 268 -12.41 -0.97 -19.85
CA VAL A 268 -12.14 -0.39 -18.53
C VAL A 268 -13.28 -0.67 -17.54
N GLU A 269 -14.53 -0.70 -18.02
CA GLU A 269 -15.71 -1.03 -17.22
C GLU A 269 -15.65 -2.48 -16.71
N GLU A 270 -15.38 -3.45 -17.60
CA GLU A 270 -15.20 -4.85 -17.21
C GLU A 270 -14.00 -5.03 -16.26
N PHE A 271 -12.93 -4.25 -16.44
CA PHE A 271 -11.79 -4.26 -15.53
C PHE A 271 -12.17 -3.80 -14.12
N LEU A 272 -12.91 -2.69 -14.01
CA LEU A 272 -13.37 -2.15 -12.73
C LEU A 272 -14.36 -3.08 -12.03
N ASP A 273 -15.33 -3.62 -12.78
CA ASP A 273 -16.33 -4.57 -12.25
C ASP A 273 -15.70 -5.87 -11.73
N ALA A 274 -14.55 -6.26 -12.29
CA ALA A 274 -13.82 -7.44 -11.86
C ALA A 274 -12.95 -7.22 -10.60
N LEU A 275 -12.84 -5.99 -10.07
CA LEU A 275 -12.10 -5.73 -8.84
C LEU A 275 -12.97 -6.05 -7.62
N ILE A 276 -12.36 -6.72 -6.64
CA ILE A 276 -12.98 -6.94 -5.33
C ILE A 276 -13.14 -5.56 -4.64
N PRO A 277 -14.35 -5.15 -4.24
CA PRO A 277 -14.58 -3.88 -3.57
C PRO A 277 -13.71 -3.68 -2.31
N SER A 278 -13.18 -2.47 -2.15
CA SER A 278 -12.42 -2.05 -0.95
C SER A 278 -13.26 -2.05 0.34
N LEU A 279 -12.62 -2.02 1.51
CA LEU A 279 -13.31 -1.73 2.77
C LEU A 279 -13.92 -0.33 2.75
N LEU A 280 -13.26 0.64 2.11
CA LEU A 280 -13.79 1.98 1.89
C LEU A 280 -15.12 1.97 1.09
N SER A 281 -15.28 1.06 0.13
CA SER A 281 -16.49 0.92 -0.70
C SER A 281 -17.72 0.46 0.09
N ILE A 282 -17.51 -0.17 1.25
CA ILE A 282 -18.57 -0.61 2.16
C ILE A 282 -18.63 0.21 3.45
N ASP A 283 -17.89 1.33 3.52
CA ASP A 283 -17.70 2.10 4.73
C ASP A 283 -18.89 3.01 5.08
N VAL A 284 -19.99 2.43 5.53
CA VAL A 284 -21.21 3.16 5.90
C VAL A 284 -21.04 4.05 7.14
N ASP A 285 -20.05 3.75 7.99
CA ASP A 285 -19.77 4.47 9.23
C ASP A 285 -18.72 5.58 9.08
N GLY A 286 -17.98 5.63 7.97
CA GLY A 286 -16.81 6.49 7.81
C GLY A 286 -15.65 6.10 8.74
N ARG A 287 -15.49 4.78 9.01
CA ARG A 287 -14.48 4.18 9.90
C ARG A 287 -13.21 3.71 9.20
N VAL A 288 -13.10 3.94 7.89
CA VAL A 288 -11.94 3.52 7.08
C VAL A 288 -11.11 4.74 6.72
N MET A 289 -9.81 4.66 7.00
CA MET A 289 -8.78 5.47 6.36
C MET A 289 -8.03 4.57 5.38
N ARG A 290 -8.36 4.72 4.10
CA ARG A 290 -7.69 4.04 3.00
C ARG A 290 -6.40 4.77 2.65
N MET A 291 -5.33 4.03 2.43
CA MET A 291 -4.03 4.53 1.97
C MET A 291 -3.73 3.94 0.59
N ASP A 292 -3.59 4.82 -0.39
CA ASP A 292 -3.19 4.48 -1.75
C ASP A 292 -1.80 5.05 -2.07
N SER A 293 -1.11 4.44 -3.03
CA SER A 293 0.26 4.81 -3.37
C SER A 293 0.56 4.54 -4.83
N PHE A 294 1.19 5.51 -5.51
CA PHE A 294 1.72 5.30 -6.86
C PHE A 294 2.98 4.43 -6.88
N SER A 295 3.46 3.97 -5.72
CA SER A 295 4.73 3.24 -5.63
C SER A 295 4.73 1.88 -6.30
N LYS A 296 3.57 1.24 -6.45
CA LYS A 296 3.46 -0.11 -7.02
C LYS A 296 2.68 -0.16 -8.32
N VAL A 297 2.14 0.99 -8.72
CA VAL A 297 1.35 1.14 -9.93
C VAL A 297 1.95 2.13 -10.92
N VAL A 298 2.88 3.00 -10.52
CA VAL A 298 3.57 3.91 -11.46
C VAL A 298 5.07 3.88 -11.22
N VAL A 299 5.55 4.47 -10.12
CA VAL A 299 6.99 4.55 -9.82
C VAL A 299 7.24 4.81 -8.34
N PRO A 300 7.96 3.93 -7.61
CA PRO A 300 8.29 4.15 -6.21
C PRO A 300 9.01 5.49 -5.97
N GLY A 301 9.96 5.86 -6.81
CA GLY A 301 10.78 7.07 -6.64
C GLY A 301 9.98 8.37 -6.54
N SER A 302 8.71 8.39 -6.95
CA SER A 302 7.83 9.56 -6.84
C SER A 302 7.56 9.98 -5.40
N ARG A 303 7.62 9.05 -4.43
CA ARG A 303 7.23 9.29 -3.03
C ARG A 303 5.86 9.97 -2.93
N PHE A 304 4.89 9.45 -3.70
CA PHE A 304 3.56 10.04 -3.84
C PHE A 304 2.49 8.99 -3.57
N GLY A 305 1.52 9.35 -2.71
CA GLY A 305 0.30 8.61 -2.49
C GLY A 305 -0.84 9.54 -2.10
N TRP A 306 -1.96 8.98 -1.63
CA TRP A 306 -3.05 9.73 -1.02
C TRP A 306 -3.74 8.90 0.05
N ILE A 307 -4.48 9.58 0.91
CA ILE A 307 -5.43 8.95 1.83
C ILE A 307 -6.85 9.31 1.43
N THR A 308 -7.80 8.43 1.74
CA THR A 308 -9.24 8.71 1.70
C THR A 308 -9.87 8.33 3.03
N ALA A 309 -10.56 9.28 3.66
CA ALA A 309 -11.25 9.07 4.93
C ALA A 309 -12.34 10.14 5.14
N SER A 310 -13.04 10.10 6.27
CA SER A 310 -13.95 11.18 6.67
C SER A 310 -13.23 12.52 6.82
N GLU A 311 -13.98 13.61 6.60
CA GLU A 311 -13.48 14.99 6.67
C GLU A 311 -12.76 15.28 7.99
N GLN A 312 -13.28 14.76 9.12
CA GLN A 312 -12.62 14.88 10.42
C GLN A 312 -11.20 14.29 10.42
N ILE A 313 -11.05 13.09 9.86
CA ILE A 313 -9.78 12.36 9.87
C ILE A 313 -8.79 12.98 8.88
N VAL A 314 -9.25 13.33 7.68
CA VAL A 314 -8.43 14.04 6.69
C VAL A 314 -7.97 15.39 7.22
N GLU A 315 -8.83 16.13 7.92
CA GLU A 315 -8.46 17.41 8.51
C GLU A 315 -7.34 17.24 9.55
N ARG A 316 -7.44 16.24 10.45
CA ARG A 316 -6.36 15.91 11.41
C ARG A 316 -5.07 15.49 10.73
N TYR A 317 -5.14 14.69 9.66
CA TYR A 317 -3.98 14.33 8.84
C TYR A 317 -3.28 15.56 8.28
N ILE A 318 -4.04 16.49 7.67
CA ILE A 318 -3.49 17.71 7.11
C ILE A 318 -2.78 18.54 8.19
N ARG A 319 -3.36 18.67 9.39
CA ARG A 319 -2.71 19.39 10.51
C ARG A 319 -1.38 18.76 10.92
N HIS A 320 -1.27 17.44 10.83
CA HIS A 320 0.00 16.77 11.03
C HIS A 320 0.98 17.14 9.91
N ALA A 321 0.58 16.90 8.66
CA ALA A 321 1.41 17.14 7.48
C ALA A 321 1.93 18.58 7.40
N GLU A 322 1.14 19.59 7.81
CA GLU A 322 1.54 21.01 7.81
C GLU A 322 2.84 21.32 8.57
N VAL A 323 3.17 20.53 9.59
CA VAL A 323 4.37 20.72 10.44
C VAL A 323 5.33 19.54 10.38
N ALA A 324 5.15 18.65 9.40
CA ALA A 324 6.01 17.49 9.16
C ALA A 324 6.41 17.45 7.68
N SER A 325 5.74 16.62 6.86
CA SER A 325 6.11 16.40 5.46
C SER A 325 5.79 17.57 4.53
N GLN A 326 4.83 18.44 4.91
CA GLN A 326 4.24 19.50 4.08
C GLN A 326 3.55 19.06 2.78
N GLY A 327 3.46 17.75 2.51
CA GLY A 327 2.91 17.16 1.29
C GLY A 327 3.98 16.57 0.37
N PRO A 328 3.61 15.89 -0.73
CA PRO A 328 4.56 15.34 -1.68
C PRO A 328 5.31 16.42 -2.46
N SER A 329 6.51 16.07 -2.95
CA SER A 329 7.35 16.95 -3.78
C SER A 329 6.59 17.52 -4.96
N GLY A 330 6.59 18.84 -5.11
CA GLY A 330 5.90 19.53 -6.21
C GLY A 330 6.35 19.09 -7.61
N ILE A 331 7.64 18.76 -7.78
CA ILE A 331 8.17 18.16 -9.01
C ILE A 331 7.50 16.81 -9.30
N SER A 332 7.37 15.95 -8.28
CA SER A 332 6.68 14.66 -8.43
C SER A 332 5.21 14.85 -8.76
N GLN A 333 4.53 15.81 -8.11
CA GLN A 333 3.13 16.11 -8.41
C GLN A 333 2.93 16.56 -9.85
N VAL A 334 3.83 17.41 -10.37
CA VAL A 334 3.66 18.00 -11.69
C VAL A 334 3.96 17.03 -12.83
N ILE A 335 4.96 16.15 -12.63
CA ILE A 335 5.27 15.02 -13.51
C ILE A 335 4.07 14.07 -13.56
N LEU A 336 3.54 13.67 -12.39
CA LEU A 336 2.39 12.77 -12.35
C LEU A 336 1.13 13.43 -12.93
N TYR A 337 0.89 14.71 -12.67
CA TYR A 337 -0.23 15.46 -13.24
C TYR A 337 -0.18 15.47 -14.78
N LYS A 338 0.97 15.83 -15.36
CA LYS A 338 1.12 15.90 -16.82
C LYS A 338 0.88 14.54 -17.47
N MET A 339 1.27 13.44 -16.83
CA MET A 339 1.06 12.09 -17.37
C MET A 339 -0.37 11.59 -17.12
N LEU A 340 -0.82 11.60 -15.86
CA LEU A 340 -2.06 10.94 -15.43
C LEU A 340 -3.31 11.75 -15.78
N ASP A 341 -3.28 13.06 -15.59
CA ASP A 341 -4.45 13.93 -15.80
C ASP A 341 -4.45 14.46 -17.24
N GLU A 342 -3.39 15.20 -17.64
CA GLU A 342 -3.40 15.94 -18.91
C GLU A 342 -3.30 15.04 -20.16
N LYS A 343 -2.65 13.88 -20.05
CA LYS A 343 -2.31 13.03 -21.21
C LYS A 343 -3.09 11.74 -21.25
N TRP A 344 -3.04 10.96 -20.18
CA TRP A 344 -3.77 9.69 -20.13
C TRP A 344 -5.24 9.91 -19.77
N GLY A 345 -5.53 10.85 -18.87
CA GLY A 345 -6.81 10.91 -18.18
C GLY A 345 -7.10 9.61 -17.40
N HIS A 346 -8.31 9.53 -16.84
CA HIS A 346 -8.75 8.33 -16.11
C HIS A 346 -8.76 7.08 -17.00
N GLU A 347 -9.26 7.19 -18.23
CA GLU A 347 -9.32 6.10 -19.20
C GLU A 347 -7.93 5.52 -19.50
N GLY A 348 -6.95 6.38 -19.83
CA GLY A 348 -5.58 5.93 -20.12
C GLY A 348 -4.89 5.35 -18.90
N TYR A 349 -5.11 5.93 -17.71
CA TYR A 349 -4.56 5.38 -16.47
C TYR A 349 -5.14 4.00 -16.13
N LEU A 350 -6.46 3.82 -16.29
CA LEU A 350 -7.11 2.52 -16.07
C LEU A 350 -6.64 1.48 -17.09
N ARG A 351 -6.41 1.85 -18.35
CA ARG A 351 -5.78 0.97 -19.34
C ARG A 351 -4.34 0.57 -18.98
N TRP A 352 -3.58 1.50 -18.41
CA TRP A 352 -2.26 1.20 -17.87
C TRP A 352 -2.35 0.19 -16.71
N LEU A 353 -3.30 0.36 -15.79
CA LEU A 353 -3.53 -0.57 -14.69
C LEU A 353 -3.98 -1.95 -15.17
N MET A 354 -4.82 -2.02 -16.20
CA MET A 354 -5.19 -3.27 -16.89
C MET A 354 -3.97 -3.97 -17.46
N ASN A 355 -3.09 -3.25 -18.15
CA ASN A 355 -1.83 -3.80 -18.67
C ASN A 355 -0.95 -4.33 -17.53
N LEU A 356 -0.84 -3.57 -16.43
CA LEU A 356 -0.06 -3.97 -15.26
C LEU A 356 -0.62 -5.25 -14.60
N ARG A 357 -1.95 -5.41 -14.53
CA ARG A 357 -2.61 -6.66 -14.08
C ARG A 357 -2.18 -7.86 -14.91
N LEU A 358 -2.11 -7.72 -16.24
CA LEU A 358 -1.72 -8.82 -17.13
C LEU A 358 -0.23 -9.17 -16.97
N GLU A 359 0.65 -8.17 -16.89
CA GLU A 359 2.08 -8.37 -16.63
C GLU A 359 2.31 -9.13 -15.31
N TYR A 360 1.64 -8.72 -14.23
CA TYR A 360 1.76 -9.42 -12.94
C TYR A 360 1.12 -10.81 -12.95
N THR A 361 0.04 -11.02 -13.71
CA THR A 361 -0.55 -12.36 -13.93
C THR A 361 0.47 -13.30 -14.57
N GLN A 362 1.17 -12.85 -15.62
CA GLN A 362 2.20 -13.65 -16.28
C GLN A 362 3.37 -13.94 -15.33
N ARG A 363 3.84 -12.94 -14.59
CA ARG A 363 4.94 -13.11 -13.61
C ARG A 363 4.58 -14.11 -12.52
N ARG A 364 3.37 -14.03 -11.98
CA ARG A 364 2.84 -14.99 -11.01
C ARG A 364 2.84 -16.39 -11.61
N ASN A 365 2.31 -16.57 -12.82
CA ASN A 365 2.28 -17.89 -13.47
C ASN A 365 3.69 -18.48 -13.68
N VAL A 366 4.68 -17.65 -14.07
CA VAL A 366 6.09 -18.09 -14.20
C VAL A 366 6.64 -18.56 -12.85
N MET A 367 6.39 -17.82 -11.77
CA MET A 367 6.81 -18.19 -10.43
C MET A 367 6.19 -19.52 -9.99
N LEU A 368 4.88 -19.70 -10.20
CA LEU A 368 4.18 -20.94 -9.82
C LEU A 368 4.65 -22.15 -10.63
N ALA A 369 4.83 -22.01 -11.94
CA ALA A 369 5.38 -23.08 -12.77
C ALA A 369 6.80 -23.48 -12.32
N ALA A 370 7.64 -22.52 -11.92
CA ALA A 370 8.94 -22.82 -11.34
C ALA A 370 8.82 -23.56 -10.00
N CYS A 371 7.80 -23.23 -9.20
CA CYS A 371 7.55 -23.91 -7.93
C CYS A 371 7.17 -25.37 -8.15
N GLU A 372 6.30 -25.65 -9.13
CA GLU A 372 5.92 -27.00 -9.55
C GLU A 372 7.11 -27.82 -10.06
N ASP A 373 8.04 -27.19 -10.79
CA ASP A 373 9.22 -27.85 -11.37
C ASP A 373 10.31 -28.17 -10.33
N PHE A 374 10.54 -27.28 -9.37
CA PHE A 374 11.77 -27.30 -8.58
C PHE A 374 11.61 -27.44 -7.07
N LEU A 375 10.44 -27.19 -6.48
CA LEU A 375 10.31 -27.29 -5.02
C LEU A 375 10.10 -28.73 -4.57
N PRO A 376 10.74 -29.17 -3.47
CA PRO A 376 10.46 -30.48 -2.89
C PRO A 376 9.07 -30.50 -2.26
N ASP A 377 8.54 -31.70 -2.06
CA ASP A 377 7.19 -31.99 -1.52
C ASP A 377 6.99 -31.55 -0.06
N VAL A 378 8.06 -31.15 0.64
CA VAL A 378 8.00 -30.48 1.95
C VAL A 378 7.60 -29.01 1.84
N VAL A 379 7.57 -28.42 0.64
CA VAL A 379 7.12 -27.04 0.43
C VAL A 379 5.72 -27.02 -0.15
N SER A 380 4.82 -26.29 0.50
CA SER A 380 3.45 -26.04 0.06
C SER A 380 3.18 -24.55 -0.08
N TRP A 381 2.22 -24.19 -0.93
CA TRP A 381 1.88 -22.80 -1.21
C TRP A 381 0.47 -22.70 -1.80
N THR A 382 -0.12 -21.51 -1.70
CA THR A 382 -1.40 -21.16 -2.33
C THR A 382 -1.15 -20.16 -3.47
N PRO A 383 -1.74 -20.35 -4.67
CA PRO A 383 -1.65 -19.38 -5.75
C PRO A 383 -2.15 -18.00 -5.29
N PRO A 384 -1.31 -16.95 -5.26
CA PRO A 384 -1.78 -15.62 -4.89
C PRO A 384 -2.69 -15.06 -5.99
N VAL A 385 -3.82 -14.47 -5.60
CA VAL A 385 -4.80 -13.87 -6.53
C VAL A 385 -4.58 -12.37 -6.73
N ALA A 386 -3.79 -11.73 -5.88
CA ALA A 386 -3.41 -10.33 -6.04
C ALA A 386 -1.99 -10.05 -5.52
N GLY A 387 -1.43 -8.92 -5.92
CA GLY A 387 -0.16 -8.42 -5.43
C GLY A 387 1.06 -9.04 -6.09
N MET A 388 2.14 -9.15 -5.32
CA MET A 388 3.47 -9.44 -5.86
C MET A 388 4.32 -10.36 -4.97
N PHE A 389 3.67 -11.07 -4.05
CA PHE A 389 4.31 -11.94 -3.06
C PHE A 389 3.77 -13.36 -3.15
N HIS A 390 4.67 -14.31 -2.97
CA HIS A 390 4.39 -15.71 -2.90
C HIS A 390 4.90 -16.25 -1.56
N TRP A 391 4.00 -16.89 -0.82
CA TRP A 391 4.24 -17.38 0.53
C TRP A 391 4.44 -18.88 0.52
N LEU A 392 5.65 -19.29 0.87
CA LEU A 392 6.10 -20.68 0.84
C LEU A 392 6.09 -21.22 2.27
N ASN A 393 5.29 -22.25 2.51
CA ASN A 393 5.26 -22.99 3.77
C ASN A 393 6.16 -24.21 3.65
N VAL A 394 7.17 -24.33 4.51
CA VAL A 394 8.04 -25.50 4.57
C VAL A 394 7.66 -26.33 5.79
N ASP A 395 7.32 -27.60 5.59
CA ASP A 395 6.81 -28.48 6.65
C ASP A 395 7.88 -28.81 7.69
N TYR A 396 7.92 -28.01 8.76
CA TYR A 396 8.86 -28.13 9.88
C TYR A 396 8.87 -29.54 10.48
N GLU A 397 7.71 -30.20 10.60
CA GLU A 397 7.60 -31.52 11.25
C GLU A 397 8.31 -32.62 10.46
N ARG A 398 8.52 -32.40 9.15
CA ARG A 398 9.27 -33.33 8.28
C ARG A 398 10.79 -33.12 8.33
N HIS A 399 11.29 -32.11 9.04
CA HIS A 399 12.71 -31.85 9.12
C HIS A 399 13.41 -32.89 10.02
N PRO A 400 14.61 -33.42 9.66
CA PRO A 400 15.32 -34.43 10.48
C PRO A 400 15.71 -34.00 11.91
N GLN A 401 15.64 -32.70 12.22
CA GLN A 401 15.89 -32.12 13.55
C GLN A 401 14.64 -31.50 14.19
N ALA A 402 13.44 -31.77 13.65
CA ALA A 402 12.18 -31.35 14.27
C ALA A 402 12.12 -31.83 15.75
N GLY A 403 11.66 -30.95 16.64
CA GLY A 403 11.64 -31.17 18.09
C GLY A 403 13.00 -31.04 18.81
N ARG A 404 14.12 -30.95 18.09
CA ARG A 404 15.46 -30.68 18.65
C ARG A 404 15.93 -29.26 18.39
N ARG A 405 15.63 -28.74 17.21
CA ARG A 405 15.90 -27.35 16.80
C ARG A 405 14.58 -26.62 16.61
N SER A 406 14.53 -25.37 17.04
CA SER A 406 13.38 -24.48 16.85
C SER A 406 13.15 -24.17 15.38
N ILE A 407 11.93 -23.71 15.05
CA ILE A 407 11.60 -23.20 13.72
C ILE A 407 12.59 -22.11 13.29
N LEU A 408 12.96 -21.20 14.19
CA LEU A 408 13.88 -20.10 13.91
C LEU A 408 15.29 -20.59 13.54
N GLU A 409 15.79 -21.62 14.22
CA GLU A 409 17.11 -22.20 13.91
C GLU A 409 17.14 -22.90 12.55
N ILE A 410 16.04 -23.52 12.12
CA ILE A 410 15.92 -24.15 10.80
C ILE A 410 15.70 -23.09 9.72
N GLU A 411 14.91 -22.05 10.02
CA GLU A 411 14.70 -20.91 9.14
C GLU A 411 16.02 -20.19 8.81
N GLU A 412 16.86 -19.95 9.82
CA GLU A 412 18.20 -19.34 9.64
C GLU A 412 19.09 -20.23 8.76
N GLU A 413 19.12 -21.54 8.99
CA GLU A 413 19.91 -22.47 8.17
C GLU A 413 19.48 -22.44 6.70
N ILE A 414 18.18 -22.55 6.43
CA ILE A 414 17.68 -22.51 5.04
C ILE A 414 17.97 -21.15 4.42
N PHE A 415 17.84 -20.07 5.18
CA PHE A 415 18.18 -18.72 4.72
C PHE A 415 19.66 -18.60 4.34
N ASP A 416 20.58 -19.08 5.18
CA ASP A 416 22.02 -19.06 4.90
C ASP A 416 22.35 -19.90 3.65
N LEU A 417 21.78 -21.10 3.52
CA LEU A 417 21.92 -21.93 2.32
C LEU A 417 21.38 -21.24 1.07
N CYS A 418 20.29 -20.47 1.18
CA CYS A 418 19.79 -19.64 0.08
C CYS A 418 20.82 -18.59 -0.34
N ILE A 419 21.46 -17.91 0.62
CA ILE A 419 22.50 -16.92 0.35
C ILE A 419 23.71 -17.56 -0.33
N GLU A 420 24.18 -18.71 0.16
CA GLU A 420 25.30 -19.46 -0.44
C GLU A 420 25.00 -19.88 -1.89
N LYS A 421 23.76 -20.27 -2.18
CA LYS A 421 23.30 -20.60 -3.55
C LYS A 421 22.96 -19.37 -4.38
N GLY A 422 23.05 -18.16 -3.81
CA GLY A 422 22.85 -16.90 -4.51
C GLY A 422 21.39 -16.58 -4.79
N VAL A 423 20.48 -16.86 -3.85
CA VAL A 423 19.08 -16.41 -3.88
C VAL A 423 18.72 -15.73 -2.56
N LEU A 424 18.04 -14.58 -2.64
CA LEU A 424 17.54 -13.86 -1.47
C LEU A 424 16.02 -14.01 -1.38
N VAL A 425 15.57 -14.62 -0.30
CA VAL A 425 14.16 -14.67 0.13
C VAL A 425 14.01 -13.98 1.48
N ALA A 426 12.80 -13.54 1.83
CA ALA A 426 12.56 -12.98 3.16
C ALA A 426 12.09 -14.07 4.11
N ARG A 427 12.67 -14.12 5.32
CA ARG A 427 12.28 -15.02 6.40
C ARG A 427 10.88 -14.66 6.91
N GLY A 428 10.07 -15.67 7.21
CA GLY A 428 8.73 -15.48 7.73
C GLY A 428 8.72 -14.82 9.11
N SER A 429 9.72 -15.13 9.94
CA SER A 429 9.88 -14.52 11.28
C SER A 429 10.01 -12.99 11.27
N TRP A 430 10.50 -12.39 10.17
CA TRP A 430 10.63 -10.93 10.03
C TRP A 430 9.29 -10.20 9.98
N PHE A 431 8.19 -10.92 9.81
CA PHE A 431 6.85 -10.37 9.65
C PHE A 431 5.96 -10.60 10.88
N ILE A 432 6.49 -11.17 11.98
CA ILE A 432 5.71 -11.43 13.19
C ILE A 432 5.53 -10.12 14.00
N PRO A 433 4.28 -9.70 14.30
CA PRO A 433 4.01 -8.45 15.01
C PRO A 433 4.49 -8.40 16.46
N GLU A 434 4.38 -9.52 17.17
CA GLU A 434 4.60 -9.59 18.62
C GLU A 434 6.03 -10.04 18.92
N GLU A 435 6.80 -9.19 19.58
CA GLU A 435 8.17 -9.51 19.99
C GLU A 435 8.19 -10.74 20.91
N GLY A 436 9.05 -11.70 20.60
CA GLY A 436 9.19 -12.94 21.37
C GLY A 436 8.09 -13.98 21.16
N LYS A 437 7.06 -13.70 20.33
CA LYS A 437 6.06 -14.70 19.95
C LYS A 437 6.69 -15.73 19.03
N ALA A 438 6.51 -17.01 19.34
CA ALA A 438 6.99 -18.09 18.49
C ALA A 438 6.27 -18.07 17.13
N PRO A 439 6.96 -18.35 16.02
CA PRO A 439 6.33 -18.51 14.72
C PRO A 439 5.31 -19.66 14.74
N THR A 440 4.19 -19.49 14.04
CA THR A 440 3.16 -20.54 13.89
C THR A 440 3.53 -21.57 12.83
N GLY A 441 4.51 -21.26 11.97
CA GLY A 441 5.07 -22.15 10.96
C GLY A 441 6.38 -21.64 10.39
N LEU A 442 7.02 -22.46 9.57
CA LEU A 442 8.27 -22.13 8.88
C LEU A 442 7.93 -21.61 7.47
N PHE A 443 8.11 -20.31 7.27
CA PHE A 443 7.68 -19.66 6.03
C PHE A 443 8.78 -18.82 5.39
N PHE A 444 8.70 -18.67 4.07
CA PHE A 444 9.52 -17.74 3.30
C PHE A 444 8.65 -16.95 2.31
N ARG A 445 8.94 -15.65 2.18
CA ARG A 445 8.32 -14.80 1.14
C ARG A 445 9.27 -14.63 -0.04
N ALA A 446 8.82 -15.05 -1.22
CA ALA A 446 9.44 -14.73 -2.51
C ALA A 446 8.60 -13.68 -3.24
N THR A 447 9.23 -12.70 -3.90
CA THR A 447 8.52 -11.74 -4.75
C THR A 447 8.70 -12.07 -6.23
N PHE A 448 7.64 -11.92 -7.02
CA PHE A 448 7.67 -12.04 -8.48
C PHE A 448 7.68 -10.67 -9.20
N ALA A 449 7.96 -9.57 -8.49
CA ALA A 449 8.06 -8.23 -9.08
C ALA A 449 9.45 -7.91 -9.65
N ALA A 450 10.52 -8.30 -8.96
CA ALA A 450 11.85 -7.70 -9.15
C ALA A 450 12.67 -8.34 -10.28
N ALA A 451 12.67 -9.68 -10.35
CA ALA A 451 13.50 -10.42 -11.29
C ALA A 451 12.82 -10.59 -12.66
N THR A 452 13.62 -10.83 -13.69
CA THR A 452 13.10 -11.27 -15.00
C THR A 452 12.56 -12.71 -14.91
N PRO A 453 11.67 -13.14 -15.83
CA PRO A 453 11.11 -14.50 -15.82
C PRO A 453 12.14 -15.62 -15.68
N ASP A 454 13.24 -15.57 -16.43
CA ASP A 454 14.29 -16.61 -16.36
C ASP A 454 15.02 -16.59 -15.02
N LYS A 455 15.26 -15.41 -14.46
CA LYS A 455 15.89 -15.26 -13.13
C LYS A 455 14.96 -15.66 -11.99
N MET A 456 13.63 -15.54 -12.17
CA MET A 456 12.67 -16.09 -11.20
C MET A 456 12.73 -17.62 -11.15
N LYS A 457 12.81 -18.29 -12.32
CA LYS A 457 12.95 -19.75 -12.38
C LYS A 457 14.24 -20.22 -11.70
N GLU A 458 15.36 -19.59 -12.04
CA GLU A 458 16.67 -19.88 -11.44
C GLU A 458 16.66 -19.65 -9.92
N ALA A 459 16.00 -18.60 -9.43
CA ALA A 459 15.87 -18.32 -8.01
C ALA A 459 15.08 -19.40 -7.26
N ILE A 460 13.95 -19.85 -7.80
CA ILE A 460 13.15 -20.93 -7.19
C ILE A 460 13.87 -22.27 -7.23
N GLN A 461 14.62 -22.55 -8.29
CA GLN A 461 15.50 -23.71 -8.34
C GLN A 461 16.50 -23.70 -7.17
N ARG A 462 17.23 -22.59 -6.99
CA ARG A 462 18.22 -22.44 -5.90
C ARG A 462 17.59 -22.53 -4.51
N PHE A 463 16.39 -21.97 -4.32
CA PHE A 463 15.65 -22.12 -3.06
C PHE A 463 15.26 -23.59 -2.81
N GLY A 464 14.74 -24.29 -3.83
CA GLY A 464 14.43 -25.71 -3.74
C GLY A 464 15.65 -26.58 -3.40
N GLU A 465 16.82 -26.25 -3.96
CA GLU A 465 18.10 -26.90 -3.63
C GLU A 465 18.50 -26.64 -2.16
N ALA A 466 18.33 -25.42 -1.63
CA ALA A 466 18.61 -25.10 -0.23
C ALA A 466 17.70 -25.89 0.73
N VAL A 467 16.40 -25.98 0.43
CA VAL A 467 15.46 -26.78 1.22
C VAL A 467 15.81 -28.26 1.17
N ARG A 468 16.13 -28.82 0.00
CA ARG A 468 16.55 -30.23 -0.13
C ARG A 468 17.78 -30.54 0.70
N GLU A 469 18.78 -29.65 0.69
CA GLU A 469 20.01 -29.81 1.46
C GLU A 469 19.74 -29.83 2.98
N SER A 470 18.96 -28.87 3.47
CA SER A 470 18.58 -28.80 4.89
C SER A 470 17.76 -30.03 5.32
N TYR A 471 16.78 -30.44 4.51
CA TYR A 471 15.92 -31.59 4.80
C TYR A 471 16.55 -32.95 4.44
N LYS A 472 17.75 -32.98 3.86
CA LYS A 472 18.44 -34.19 3.37
C LYS A 472 17.59 -35.00 2.37
N ILE A 473 16.91 -34.30 1.47
CA ILE A 473 16.11 -34.87 0.37
C ILE A 473 17.03 -34.99 -0.85
N ASN A 474 17.08 -36.18 -1.46
CA ASN A 474 17.91 -36.45 -2.65
C ASN A 474 17.35 -35.82 -3.92
#